data_AF-A0AAW7VKV6-F1
#
_entry.id   AF-A0AAW7VKV6-F1
#
_cell.length_a   1.000
_cell.length_b   1.000
_cell.length_c   1.000
_cell.angle_alpha   90.00
_cell.angle_beta   90.00
_cell.angle_gamma   90.00
#
_symmetry.space_group_name_H-M   'P 1'
#
loop_
_entity.id
_entity.type
_entity.pdbx_description
1 polymer ?
#
loop_
_entity_poly.entity_id
_entity_poly.type
_entity_poly.pdbx_seq_one_letter_code
_entity_poly.pdbx_strand_id
1 'polypeptide(L)'
;LALAPWYGKKHRDNTLTMKRFSNGRGFWCLGGKAAKNYREKSVDVAGYDELAAFDEDIEQEGSPTFLGDKRIEGSVWPKSIRGSTPKVRGTCQIERAASESPHFMRFHVACP
;
A
#
# COMPACT_ATOMS: atom_id res chain seq x y z
N LEU A 1 -25.59 2.07 5.78
CA LEU A 1 -24.99 2.72 4.59
C LEU A 1 -24.49 4.15 4.82
N ALA A 2 -24.53 4.70 6.04
CA ALA A 2 -24.14 6.10 6.30
C ALA A 2 -22.72 6.48 5.83
N LEU A 3 -21.76 5.55 5.89
CA LEU A 3 -20.37 5.77 5.47
C LEU A 3 -20.17 5.77 3.93
N ALA A 4 -20.95 4.97 3.20
CA ALA A 4 -20.84 4.82 1.76
C ALA A 4 -22.24 4.75 1.11
N PRO A 5 -22.95 5.88 0.97
CA PRO A 5 -24.32 5.92 0.44
C PRO A 5 -24.48 5.36 -0.99
N TRP A 6 -23.38 5.36 -1.75
CA TRP A 6 -23.29 4.88 -3.13
C TRP A 6 -22.89 3.41 -3.27
N TYR A 7 -22.77 2.66 -2.17
CA TYR A 7 -22.46 1.24 -2.24
C TYR A 7 -23.51 0.49 -3.10
N GLY A 8 -23.02 -0.36 -4.01
CA GLY A 8 -23.87 -1.09 -4.97
C GLY A 8 -24.45 -0.25 -6.11
N LYS A 9 -24.12 1.06 -6.20
CA LYS A 9 -24.62 1.97 -7.24
C LYS A 9 -23.47 2.57 -8.05
N LYS A 10 -23.73 2.83 -9.34
CA LYS A 10 -22.82 3.63 -10.18
C LYS A 10 -22.82 5.07 -9.67
N HIS A 11 -21.67 5.56 -9.24
CA HIS A 11 -21.51 6.91 -8.70
C HIS A 11 -20.07 7.38 -8.91
N ARG A 12 -19.86 8.69 -9.09
CA ARG A 12 -18.52 9.27 -9.32
C ARG A 12 -17.54 9.02 -8.17
N ASP A 13 -18.08 8.93 -6.95
CA ASP A 13 -17.32 8.65 -5.71
C ASP A 13 -17.14 7.14 -5.43
N ASN A 14 -17.61 6.28 -6.35
CA ASN A 14 -17.52 4.82 -6.26
C ASN A 14 -17.01 4.22 -7.58
N THR A 15 -15.72 4.35 -7.85
CA THR A 15 -15.09 3.75 -9.04
C THR A 15 -14.26 2.53 -8.63
N LEU A 16 -13.73 1.78 -9.60
CA LEU A 16 -12.85 0.65 -9.31
C LEU A 16 -11.56 1.09 -8.60
N THR A 17 -10.99 2.22 -9.03
CA THR A 17 -9.69 2.71 -8.56
C THR A 17 -9.80 3.67 -7.39
N MET A 18 -10.98 4.22 -7.10
CA MET A 18 -11.17 5.20 -6.03
C MET A 18 -12.52 5.04 -5.34
N LYS A 19 -12.48 5.01 -4.00
CA LYS A 19 -13.64 5.09 -3.12
C LYS A 19 -13.52 6.35 -2.29
N ARG A 20 -14.44 7.29 -2.46
CA ARG A 20 -14.63 8.35 -1.46
C ARG A 20 -15.68 7.85 -0.48
N PHE A 21 -15.67 8.40 0.73
CA PHE A 21 -16.65 8.13 1.78
C PHE A 21 -17.40 9.42 2.16
N SER A 22 -18.55 9.29 2.83
CA SER A 22 -19.39 10.44 3.21
C SER A 22 -18.69 11.41 4.16
N ASN A 23 -17.70 10.94 4.93
CA ASN A 23 -16.84 11.74 5.79
C ASN A 23 -15.67 12.42 5.06
N GLY A 24 -15.69 12.42 3.72
CA GLY A 24 -14.68 13.06 2.87
C GLY A 24 -13.40 12.24 2.65
N ARG A 25 -13.16 11.17 3.41
CA ARG A 25 -11.98 10.32 3.26
C ARG A 25 -11.99 9.60 1.92
N GLY A 26 -10.80 9.42 1.34
CA GLY A 26 -10.57 8.72 0.09
C GLY A 26 -9.72 7.46 0.28
N PHE A 27 -9.99 6.46 -0.53
CA PHE A 27 -9.18 5.25 -0.68
C PHE A 27 -8.92 5.04 -2.17
N TRP A 28 -7.65 4.88 -2.54
CA TRP A 28 -7.23 4.54 -3.89
C TRP A 28 -6.75 3.09 -3.93
N CYS A 29 -7.31 2.30 -4.84
CA CYS A 29 -6.91 0.92 -5.10
C CYS A 29 -6.23 0.88 -6.47
N LEU A 30 -4.90 0.80 -6.49
CA LEU A 30 -4.08 0.94 -7.69
C LEU A 30 -3.19 -0.29 -7.87
N GLY A 31 -2.85 -0.59 -9.12
CA GLY A 31 -1.94 -1.70 -9.43
C GLY A 31 -0.47 -1.30 -9.23
N GLY A 32 0.37 -2.26 -8.83
CA GLY A 32 1.78 -2.01 -8.52
C GLY A 32 2.73 -1.82 -9.70
N LYS A 33 2.30 -2.13 -10.93
CA LYS A 33 3.18 -2.25 -12.11
C LYS A 33 3.48 -0.96 -12.88
N ALA A 34 2.57 0.02 -12.83
CA ALA A 34 2.70 1.24 -13.63
C ALA A 34 3.15 2.42 -12.77
N ALA A 35 4.20 3.14 -13.15
CA ALA A 35 4.76 4.21 -12.33
C ALA A 35 3.77 5.36 -12.10
N LYS A 36 2.89 5.63 -13.08
CA LYS A 36 1.81 6.62 -12.96
C LYS A 36 0.95 6.43 -11.71
N ASN A 37 0.80 5.21 -11.21
CA ASN A 37 -0.02 4.91 -10.03
C ASN A 37 0.62 5.39 -8.73
N TYR A 38 1.93 5.66 -8.73
CA TYR A 38 2.67 6.17 -7.58
C TYR A 38 2.76 7.71 -7.56
N ARG A 39 2.26 8.40 -8.59
CA ARG A 39 2.40 9.85 -8.75
C ARG A 39 1.16 10.62 -8.27
N GLU A 40 1.37 11.89 -7.94
CA GLU A 40 0.31 12.89 -7.74
C GLU A 40 -0.75 12.51 -6.68
N LYS A 41 -0.35 11.79 -5.62
CA LYS A 41 -1.20 11.49 -4.46
C LYS A 41 -0.45 11.87 -3.19
N SER A 42 -1.13 12.59 -2.31
CA SER A 42 -0.69 12.81 -0.93
C SER A 42 -1.69 12.08 -0.03
N VAL A 43 -1.20 11.15 0.77
CA VAL A 43 -2.04 10.26 1.59
C VAL A 43 -1.44 10.12 2.98
N ASP A 44 -2.26 9.74 3.96
CA ASP A 44 -1.76 9.45 5.31
C ASP A 44 -1.21 8.03 5.43
N VAL A 45 -1.72 7.12 4.60
CA VAL A 45 -1.42 5.68 4.67
C VAL A 45 -1.15 5.13 3.27
N ALA A 46 -0.03 4.44 3.13
CA ALA A 46 0.29 3.61 1.98
C ALA A 46 0.17 2.12 2.37
N GLY A 47 -0.43 1.32 1.50
CA GLY A 47 -0.62 -0.12 1.69
C GLY A 47 -0.14 -0.90 0.48
N TYR A 48 0.67 -1.93 0.72
CA TYR A 48 1.18 -2.84 -0.30
C TYR A 48 0.72 -4.25 0.02
N ASP A 49 -0.05 -4.83 -0.89
CA ASP A 49 -0.49 -6.22 -0.80
C ASP A 49 0.31 -7.07 -1.78
N GLU A 50 0.68 -8.28 -1.37
CA GLU A 50 1.58 -9.18 -2.13
C GLU A 50 2.86 -8.50 -2.63
N LEU A 51 3.52 -7.70 -1.77
CA LEU A 51 4.69 -6.89 -2.12
C LEU A 51 5.83 -7.71 -2.78
N ALA A 52 5.99 -8.97 -2.43
CA ALA A 52 6.98 -9.88 -3.04
C ALA A 52 6.76 -10.13 -4.53
N ALA A 53 5.57 -9.83 -5.06
CA ALA A 53 5.23 -9.99 -6.47
C ALA A 53 5.44 -8.70 -7.29
N PHE A 54 5.84 -7.60 -6.65
CA PHE A 54 6.07 -6.34 -7.35
C PHE A 54 7.43 -6.37 -8.03
N ASP A 55 7.52 -5.68 -9.16
CA ASP A 55 8.80 -5.48 -9.84
C ASP A 55 9.76 -4.70 -8.91
N GLU A 56 11.05 -5.03 -8.97
CA GLU A 56 12.06 -4.38 -8.12
C GLU A 56 12.22 -2.90 -8.43
N ASP A 57 12.02 -2.55 -9.69
CA ASP A 57 12.09 -1.21 -10.25
C ASP A 57 10.88 -0.97 -11.16
N ILE A 58 10.04 -0.02 -10.78
CA ILE A 58 8.81 0.30 -11.51
C ILE A 58 9.15 1.27 -12.62
N GLU A 59 9.14 0.78 -13.87
CA GLU A 59 9.39 1.59 -15.09
C GLU A 59 10.67 2.44 -15.02
N GLN A 60 11.72 1.95 -14.34
CA GLN A 60 13.01 2.64 -14.14
C GLN A 60 12.94 3.90 -13.25
N GLU A 61 11.89 4.04 -12.44
CA GLU A 61 11.73 5.15 -11.49
C GLU A 61 12.14 4.77 -10.05
N GLY A 62 12.37 3.49 -9.80
CA GLY A 62 12.78 2.94 -8.52
C GLY A 62 11.77 1.99 -7.90
N SER A 63 12.08 1.54 -6.69
CA SER A 63 11.30 0.50 -6.02
C SER A 63 9.90 0.98 -5.58
N PRO A 64 8.90 0.07 -5.54
CA PRO A 64 7.52 0.41 -5.18
C PRO A 64 7.38 1.00 -3.77
N THR A 65 8.15 0.54 -2.80
CA THR A 65 8.17 1.10 -1.44
C THR A 65 8.72 2.53 -1.45
N PHE A 66 9.82 2.79 -2.15
CA PHE A 66 10.36 4.14 -2.30
C PHE A 66 9.38 5.10 -2.97
N LEU A 67 8.75 4.69 -4.08
CA LEU A 67 7.83 5.55 -4.83
C LEU A 67 6.54 5.84 -4.05
N GLY A 68 6.00 4.84 -3.37
CA GLY A 68 4.76 4.97 -2.61
C GLY A 68 4.95 5.63 -1.23
N ASP A 69 6.07 5.40 -0.54
CA ASP A 69 6.35 6.04 0.75
C ASP A 69 6.60 7.56 0.60
N LYS A 70 7.07 8.02 -0.57
CA LYS A 70 7.08 9.46 -0.90
C LYS A 70 5.68 10.10 -0.85
N ARG A 71 4.60 9.32 -0.92
CA ARG A 71 3.22 9.84 -0.88
C ARG A 71 2.72 10.13 0.52
N ILE A 72 3.39 9.59 1.53
CA ILE A 72 3.06 9.80 2.95
C ILE A 72 3.93 10.86 3.62
N GLU A 73 4.96 11.41 2.96
CA GLU A 73 5.88 12.42 3.52
C GLU A 73 5.16 13.68 4.02
N GLY A 74 4.04 14.07 3.40
CA GLY A 74 3.25 15.23 3.83
C GLY A 74 2.30 14.95 5.00
N SER A 75 2.18 13.72 5.47
CA SER A 75 1.28 13.35 6.56
C SER A 75 1.89 13.68 7.92
N VAL A 76 1.04 14.13 8.86
CA VAL A 76 1.44 14.33 10.27
C VAL A 76 1.77 13.00 10.95
N TRP A 77 1.08 11.92 10.54
CA TRP A 77 1.22 10.59 11.13
C TRP A 77 1.32 9.54 10.01
N PRO A 78 2.46 9.51 9.28
CA PRO A 78 2.61 8.66 8.12
C PRO A 78 2.59 7.17 8.50
N LYS A 79 1.91 6.35 7.70
CA LYS A 79 1.90 4.90 7.87
C LYS A 79 2.16 4.16 6.56
N SER A 80 3.20 3.33 6.53
CA SER A 80 3.48 2.38 5.45
C SER A 80 3.15 0.96 5.93
N ILE A 81 2.21 0.29 5.28
CA ILE A 81 1.77 -1.08 5.61
C ILE A 81 2.18 -2.00 4.47
N ARG A 82 3.00 -3.01 4.76
CA ARG A 82 3.58 -3.90 3.75
C ARG A 82 3.20 -5.34 4.10
N GLY A 83 2.47 -6.02 3.22
CA GLY A 83 2.05 -7.41 3.39
C GLY A 83 2.48 -8.26 2.21
N SER A 84 2.97 -9.47 2.49
CA SER A 84 3.28 -10.47 1.46
C SER A 84 3.62 -11.82 2.07
N THR A 85 3.51 -12.88 1.27
CA THR A 85 4.24 -14.13 1.53
C THR A 85 5.65 -14.05 0.91
N PRO A 86 6.74 -14.29 1.66
CA PRO A 86 8.09 -14.32 1.10
C PRO A 86 8.24 -15.35 -0.02
N LYS A 87 8.91 -15.00 -1.12
CA LYS A 87 9.14 -15.88 -2.29
C LYS A 87 10.60 -16.31 -2.42
N VAL A 88 11.43 -15.47 -3.05
CA VAL A 88 12.85 -15.77 -3.33
C VAL A 88 13.73 -15.07 -2.30
N ARG A 89 14.50 -15.84 -1.53
CA ARG A 89 15.38 -15.28 -0.49
C ARG A 89 16.42 -14.34 -1.11
N GLY A 90 16.63 -13.19 -0.47
CA GLY A 90 17.69 -12.24 -0.83
C GLY A 90 17.33 -11.24 -1.93
N THR A 91 16.28 -11.49 -2.71
CA THR A 91 15.73 -10.54 -3.71
C THR A 91 14.31 -10.08 -3.37
N CYS A 92 13.67 -10.74 -2.40
CA CYS A 92 12.28 -10.45 -2.08
C CYS A 92 12.10 -9.09 -1.40
N GLN A 93 11.25 -8.24 -1.98
CA GLN A 93 10.92 -6.92 -1.45
C GLN A 93 10.39 -6.93 -0.01
N ILE A 94 9.59 -7.94 0.38
CA ILE A 94 9.09 -8.04 1.76
C ILE A 94 10.19 -8.42 2.75
N GLU A 95 11.17 -9.22 2.33
CA GLU A 95 12.31 -9.60 3.17
C GLU A 95 13.19 -8.38 3.43
N ARG A 96 13.47 -7.59 2.39
CA ARG A 96 14.16 -6.30 2.51
C ARG A 96 13.41 -5.34 3.43
N ALA A 97 12.10 -5.20 3.22
CA ALA A 97 11.27 -4.34 4.08
C ALA A 97 11.29 -4.78 5.55
N ALA A 98 11.32 -6.10 5.81
CA ALA A 98 11.38 -6.64 7.16
C ALA A 98 12.76 -6.47 7.81
N SER A 99 13.86 -6.58 7.04
CA SER A 99 15.22 -6.40 7.56
C SER A 99 15.58 -4.93 7.82
N GLU A 100 14.99 -4.00 7.07
CA GLU A 100 15.13 -2.54 7.28
C GLU A 100 14.31 -2.05 8.49
N SER A 101 13.37 -2.84 9.01
CA SER A 101 12.57 -2.46 10.17
C SER A 101 13.44 -2.43 11.44
N PRO A 102 13.35 -1.37 12.27
CA PRO A 102 14.07 -1.31 13.55
C PRO A 102 13.58 -2.36 14.55
N HIS A 103 12.38 -2.90 14.32
CA HIS A 103 11.76 -3.89 15.19
C HIS A 103 11.34 -5.10 14.36
N PHE A 104 11.79 -6.27 14.80
CA PHE A 104 11.42 -7.53 14.21
C PHE A 104 10.69 -8.37 15.25
N MET A 105 9.35 -8.32 15.17
CA MET A 105 8.47 -9.04 16.09
C MET A 105 8.08 -10.37 15.46
N ARG A 106 8.22 -11.45 16.23
CA ARG A 106 7.74 -12.78 15.84
C ARG A 106 6.60 -13.17 16.75
N PHE A 107 5.51 -13.65 16.15
CA PHE A 107 4.42 -14.21 16.92
C PHE A 107 4.83 -15.60 17.42
N HIS A 108 4.95 -15.76 18.74
CA HIS A 108 5.23 -17.03 19.38
C HIS A 108 3.93 -17.59 19.95
N VAL A 109 3.28 -18.49 19.22
CA VAL A 109 2.16 -19.28 19.74
C VAL A 109 2.75 -20.43 20.56
N ALA A 110 2.50 -20.44 21.87
CA ALA A 110 2.80 -21.60 22.69
C ALA A 110 1.97 -22.79 22.18
N CYS A 111 2.57 -23.98 22.16
CA CYS A 111 1.82 -25.19 21.86
C CYS A 111 0.67 -25.33 22.88
N PRO A 112 -0.57 -25.65 22.44
CA PRO A 112 -1.71 -25.86 23.35
C PRO A 112 -1.42 -26.91 24.43
#